data_AF-A0A836SH84-F1
#
_entry.id   AF-A0A836SH84-F1
#
_cell.length_a   1.000
_cell.length_b   1.000
_cell.length_c   1.000
_cell.angle_alpha   90.00
_cell.angle_beta   90.00
_cell.angle_gamma   90.00
#
_symmetry.space_group_name_H-M   'P 1'
#
loop_
_entity.id
_entity.type
_entity.pdbx_description
1 polymer ?
#
loop_
_entity_poly.entity_id
_entity_poly.type
_entity_poly.pdbx_seq_one_letter_code
_entity_poly.pdbx_strand_id
1 'polypeptide(L)' 'MDITGARWGLEGAEAILKLRSIIKINDFEDYWNFHLKQEFERNYASKYQYIDQVCSALS' A
#
# COMPACT_ATOMS: atom_id res chain seq x y z
N MET A 1 5.99 -11.57 -23.35
CA MET A 1 5.10 -10.77 -24.21
C MET A 1 5.44 -9.31 -23.93
N ASP A 2 6.39 -8.75 -24.69
CA ASP A 2 6.85 -7.37 -24.54
C ASP A 2 5.89 -6.41 -25.23
N ILE A 3 5.00 -5.81 -24.45
CA ILE A 3 4.12 -4.74 -24.90
C ILE A 3 4.86 -3.43 -24.63
N THR A 4 5.65 -2.97 -25.60
CA THR A 4 6.31 -1.67 -25.57
C THR A 4 5.25 -0.55 -25.55
N GLY A 5 4.83 -0.16 -24.34
CA GLY A 5 3.76 0.81 -24.11
C GLY A 5 3.03 0.62 -22.78
N ALA A 6 3.09 -0.58 -22.19
CA ALA A 6 2.60 -0.81 -20.84
C ALA A 6 3.56 -0.14 -19.83
N ARG A 7 3.19 1.06 -19.33
CA ARG A 7 3.95 1.73 -18.26
C ARG A 7 3.91 0.97 -16.94
N TRP A 8 2.93 0.09 -16.77
CA TRP A 8 2.72 -0.70 -15.57
C TRP A 8 2.74 -2.18 -15.92
N GLY A 9 3.40 -2.97 -15.06
CA GLY A 9 3.31 -4.43 -15.12
C GLY A 9 1.90 -4.92 -14.79
N LEU A 10 1.68 -6.24 -14.92
CA LEU A 10 0.39 -6.90 -14.67
C LEU A 10 -0.22 -6.51 -13.32
N GLU A 11 0.61 -6.50 -12.27
CA GLU A 11 0.19 -6.13 -10.92
C GLU A 11 -0.41 -4.72 -10.84
N GLY A 12 0.20 -3.75 -11.54
CA GLY A 12 -0.31 -2.38 -11.59
C GLY A 12 -1.62 -2.26 -12.38
N ALA A 13 -1.75 -3.03 -13.46
CA ALA A 13 -3.00 -3.09 -14.22
C ALA A 13 -4.14 -3.67 -13.38
N GLU A 14 -3.88 -4.77 -12.65
CA GLU A 14 -4.86 -5.39 -11.76
C GLU A 14 -5.24 -4.49 -10.58
N ALA A 15 -4.28 -3.79 -9.98
CA ALA A 15 -4.54 -2.86 -8.89
C ALA A 15 -5.53 -1.75 -9.31
N ILE A 16 -5.38 -1.22 -10.52
CA ILE A 16 -6.26 -0.17 -11.05
C ILE A 16 -7.66 -0.70 -11.37
N LEU A 17 -7.77 -1.93 -11.89
CA LEU A 17 -9.07 -2.56 -12.12
C LEU A 17 -9.82 -2.79 -10.81
N LYS A 18 -9.13 -3.25 -9.76
CA LYS A 18 -9.69 -3.41 -8.41
C LYS A 18 -10.16 -2.06 -7.85
N LEU A 19 -9.30 -1.04 -7.90
CA LEU A 19 -9.63 0.31 -7.45
C LEU A 19 -10.88 0.87 -8.14
N ARG A 20 -10.97 0.76 -9.47
CA ARG A 20 -12.13 1.22 -10.23
C ARG A 20 -13.41 0.48 -9.86
N SER A 21 -13.31 -0.82 -9.56
CA SER A 21 -14.46 -1.62 -9.13
C SER A 21 -14.99 -1.15 -7.77
N ILE A 22 -14.09 -0.87 -6.83
CA ILE A 22 -14.42 -0.36 -5.49
C ILE A 22 -15.07 1.03 -5.57
N ILE A 23 -14.51 1.93 -6.39
CA ILE A 23 -15.11 3.26 -6.63
C ILE A 23 -16.53 3.13 -7.18
N LYS A 24 -16.78 2.17 -8.07
CA LYS A 24 -18.11 1.95 -8.64
C LYS A 24 -19.14 1.45 -7.62
N ILE A 25 -18.68 0.76 -6.58
CA ILE A 25 -19.49 0.23 -5.47
C ILE A 25 -19.71 1.28 -4.36
N ASN A 26 -19.07 2.47 -4.47
CA ASN A 26 -19.05 3.53 -3.46
C ASN A 26 -18.41 3.12 -2.12
N ASP A 27 -17.60 2.06 -2.12
CA ASP A 27 -16.90 1.55 -0.92
C ASP A 27 -15.42 1.98 -0.89
N PHE A 28 -15.15 3.15 -1.47
CA PHE A 28 -13.78 3.62 -1.64
C PHE A 28 -13.14 4.04 -0.31
N GLU A 29 -13.91 4.63 0.59
CA GLU A 29 -13.39 5.19 1.85
C GLU A 29 -12.88 4.08 2.79
N ASP A 30 -13.65 3.00 2.97
CA ASP A 30 -13.25 1.89 3.83
C ASP A 30 -12.05 1.14 3.26
N TYR A 31 -12.03 0.92 1.93
CA TYR A 31 -10.86 0.40 1.25
C TYR A 31 -9.62 1.30 1.39
N TRP A 32 -9.79 2.62 1.27
CA TRP A 32 -8.70 3.57 1.36
C TRP A 32 -8.06 3.57 2.75
N ASN A 33 -8.88 3.53 3.81
CA ASN A 33 -8.42 3.40 5.18
C ASN A 33 -7.64 2.10 5.43
N PHE A 34 -8.14 0.98 4.91
CA PHE A 34 -7.42 -0.29 4.95
C PHE A 34 -6.08 -0.22 4.22
N HIS A 35 -6.07 0.33 3.00
CA HIS A 35 -4.88 0.43 2.17
C HIS A 35 -3.80 1.32 2.82
N LEU A 36 -4.19 2.46 3.40
CA LEU A 36 -3.28 3.35 4.13
C LEU A 36 -2.62 2.67 5.33
N LYS A 37 -3.39 1.88 6.11
CA LYS A 37 -2.84 1.11 7.24
C LYS A 37 -1.79 0.10 6.76
N GLN A 38 -2.09 -0.61 5.68
CA GLN A 38 -1.17 -1.61 5.12
C GLN A 38 0.11 -0.96 4.53
N GLU A 39 -0.02 0.19 3.87
CA GLU A 39 1.12 0.98 3.38
C GLU A 39 1.97 1.54 4.53
N PHE A 40 1.32 1.96 5.62
CA PHE A 40 2.01 2.39 6.83
C PHE A 40 2.81 1.25 7.44
N GLU A 41 2.21 0.07 7.60
CA GLU A 41 2.92 -1.12 8.08
C GLU A 41 4.08 -1.49 7.15
N ARG A 42 3.89 -1.54 5.83
CA ARG A 42 4.95 -1.93 4.89
C ARG A 42 6.14 -0.97 4.89
N ASN A 43 5.88 0.33 4.89
CA ASN A 43 6.93 1.33 4.69
C ASN A 43 7.51 1.89 6.01
N TYR A 44 6.74 1.86 7.10
CA TYR A 44 7.10 2.50 8.36
C TYR A 44 7.26 1.53 9.54
N ALA A 45 6.80 0.28 9.47
CA ALA A 45 6.98 -0.66 10.59
C ALA A 45 8.46 -0.84 10.96
N SER A 46 9.35 -0.90 9.98
CA SER A 46 10.81 -0.99 10.21
C SER A 46 11.39 0.28 10.84
N LYS A 47 10.89 1.45 10.46
CA LYS A 47 11.31 2.74 11.04
C LYS A 47 10.89 2.90 12.49
N TYR A 48 9.67 2.48 12.82
CA TYR A 48 9.19 2.53 14.21
C TYR A 48 9.80 1.44 15.08
N GLN A 49 10.07 0.24 14.54
CA GLN A 49 10.83 -0.79 15.26
C GLN A 49 12.24 -0.32 15.65
N TYR A 50 12.92 0.41 14.76
CA TYR A 50 14.23 0.98 15.06
C TYR A 50 14.17 2.03 16.17
N ILE A 51 13.19 2.94 16.13
CA ILE A 51 13.02 3.98 17.17
C ILE A 51 12.65 3.33 18.51
N ASP A 52 11.76 2.36 18.52
CA ASP A 52 11.32 1.66 19.75
C ASP A 52 12.47 0.88 20.40
N GLN A 53 13.30 0.18 19.61
CA GLN A 53 14.51 -0.46 20.11
C GLN A 53 15.53 0.52 20.68
N VAL A 54 15.76 1.66 20.01
CA VAL A 54 16.73 2.67 20.46
C VAL A 54 16.25 3.36 21.74
N CYS A 55 14.96 3.69 21.84
CA CYS A 55 14.36 4.26 23.04
C CYS A 55 14.38 3.28 24.21
N SER A 56 14.16 1.98 23.98
CA SER A 56 14.29 0.93 25.00
C SER A 56 15.73 0.68 25.44
N ALA A 57 16.73 0.91 24.59
CA ALA A 57 18.14 0.71 24.90
C ALA A 57 18.80 1.91 25.61
N LEU A 58 18.11 3.06 25.64
CA LEU A 58 18.56 4.30 26.29
C LEU A 58 17.88 4.57 27.65
N SER A 59 16.98 3.68 28.08
CA SER A 59 16.38 3.66 29.43
C SER A 59 17.01 2.58 30.30
#